data_AF-A0A543DY46-F1
#
_entry.id   AF-A0A543DY46-F1
#
_cell.length_a   1.000
_cell.length_b   1.000
_cell.length_c   1.000
_cell.angle_alpha   90.00
_cell.angle_beta   90.00
_cell.angle_gamma   90.00
#
_symmetry.space_group_name_H-M   'P 1'
#
loop_
_entity.id
_entity.type
_entity.pdbx_description
1 polymer ?
#
loop_
_entity_poly.entity_id
_entity_poly.type
_entity_poly.pdbx_seq_one_letter_code
_entity_poly.pdbx_strand_id
1 'polypeptide(L)'
;MPSGDDTRRGTGQVLPCHASPRSVYRVISHRTSRRLERWGLSGAGPLASSATAWLARELTRRRATSVAGPLVRIAAGAPGPSAGRALAALDRMSADPEVFGEIAFQCLLQSGGPHSDQSARVWSSVAAPLLLAPTPPGRHVPHVRLIAFLDAGPEPAGGRDVRERLVSSLVMGASSDSPRREDLQDLLSTTDHPLILDALAAPWRRPHFLPDPLAAEAAVANPHLVPRERDDVLLAVAKGRLDLIDDEHAGTADALVRGTGLTGTGLAERYRRSLRRLGPGAARERVCELAQRRSYPDHVEPLAAAIDAGYLPADERKRVLFLYRTEQWERYESADPDGQLLYEIWLESHRSHDWYLHNLSDVISEAARRAGRADPLDRYLATRPVRDTDPDGPRPARHRPIGGISGAWGDSGSVHT
;
A
#
# COMPACT_ATOMS: atom_id res chain seq x y z
N MET A 1 3.24 -29.13 49.96
CA MET A 1 3.33 -29.18 48.49
C MET A 1 4.26 -28.04 48.08
N PRO A 2 5.55 -28.30 47.88
CA PRO A 2 6.55 -27.25 47.79
C PRO A 2 6.69 -26.71 46.37
N SER A 3 6.92 -25.40 46.32
CA SER A 3 7.28 -24.58 45.18
C SER A 3 8.59 -25.07 44.55
N GLY A 4 8.59 -25.21 43.22
CA GLY A 4 9.77 -25.50 42.42
C GLY A 4 9.98 -24.39 41.40
N ASP A 5 10.80 -23.42 41.78
CA ASP A 5 11.54 -22.52 40.88
C ASP A 5 12.43 -23.38 39.96
N ASP A 6 12.33 -23.20 38.64
CA ASP A 6 13.32 -23.75 37.72
C ASP A 6 13.70 -22.71 36.66
N THR A 7 14.81 -22.04 36.95
CA THR A 7 15.47 -21.03 36.14
C THR A 7 16.31 -21.70 35.07
N ARG A 8 15.75 -21.91 33.87
CA ARG A 8 16.55 -22.31 32.70
C ARG A 8 17.25 -21.11 32.07
N ARG A 9 18.49 -20.89 32.49
CA ARG A 9 19.52 -20.17 31.71
C ARG A 9 19.85 -20.99 30.46
N GLY A 10 19.31 -20.58 29.31
CA GLY A 10 19.77 -21.04 28.01
C GLY A 10 21.10 -20.38 27.67
N THR A 11 22.17 -21.17 27.67
CA THR A 11 23.49 -20.83 27.15
C THR A 11 23.38 -20.43 25.68
N GLY A 12 23.85 -19.23 25.34
CA GLY A 12 23.97 -18.76 23.97
C GLY A 12 24.94 -19.65 23.20
N GLN A 13 24.40 -20.60 22.43
CA GLN A 13 25.12 -21.26 21.36
C GLN A 13 25.31 -20.25 20.22
N VAL A 14 26.51 -19.69 20.17
CA VAL A 14 27.01 -18.99 18.98
C VAL A 14 27.09 -20.03 17.87
N LEU A 15 26.11 -20.02 16.97
CA LEU A 15 26.15 -20.80 15.75
C LEU A 15 27.42 -20.41 14.97
N PRO A 16 28.30 -21.35 14.60
CA PRO A 16 29.42 -21.04 13.74
C PRO A 16 28.88 -20.61 12.38
N CYS A 17 29.13 -19.35 12.02
CA CYS A 17 29.01 -18.89 10.65
C CYS A 17 29.91 -19.79 9.78
N HIS A 18 29.31 -20.77 9.12
CA HIS A 18 30.00 -21.56 8.11
C HIS A 18 30.49 -20.60 7.02
N ALA A 19 31.81 -20.39 7.00
CA ALA A 19 32.48 -19.63 5.98
C ALA A 19 32.28 -20.35 4.64
N SER A 20 31.37 -19.80 3.83
CA SER A 20 31.25 -20.14 2.40
C SER A 20 32.64 -20.04 1.75
N PRO A 21 32.97 -20.87 0.74
CA PRO A 21 34.28 -20.87 0.11
C PRO A 21 34.61 -19.44 -0.30
N ARG A 22 35.72 -18.91 0.25
CA ARG A 22 36.19 -17.55 -0.05
C ARG A 22 36.48 -17.46 -1.54
N SER A 23 35.48 -17.07 -2.31
CA SER A 23 35.69 -16.51 -3.63
C SER A 23 36.66 -15.34 -3.46
N VAL A 24 37.81 -15.43 -4.12
CA VAL A 24 38.92 -14.49 -4.01
C VAL A 24 38.56 -13.23 -4.80
N TYR A 25 37.54 -12.51 -4.35
CA TYR A 25 37.17 -11.22 -4.92
C TYR A 25 38.19 -10.18 -4.45
N ARG A 26 38.91 -9.58 -5.41
CA ARG A 26 39.85 -8.50 -5.12
C ARG A 26 39.07 -7.21 -4.84
N VAL A 27 39.12 -6.74 -3.60
CA VAL A 27 38.48 -5.49 -3.20
C VAL A 27 39.34 -4.31 -3.68
N ILE A 28 38.77 -3.45 -4.52
CA ILE A 28 39.39 -2.16 -4.86
C ILE A 28 39.16 -1.19 -3.71
N SER A 29 40.14 -0.33 -3.41
CA SER A 29 39.94 0.71 -2.41
C SER A 29 38.73 1.58 -2.77
N HIS A 30 37.84 1.79 -1.81
CA HIS A 30 36.64 2.61 -1.98
C HIS A 30 36.95 4.03 -2.48
N ARG A 31 38.11 4.60 -2.10
CA ARG A 31 38.59 5.90 -2.60
C ARG A 31 38.88 5.88 -4.10
N THR A 32 39.55 4.84 -4.59
CA THR A 32 39.84 4.68 -6.02
C THR A 32 38.55 4.54 -6.81
N SER A 33 37.62 3.72 -6.33
CA SER A 33 36.31 3.50 -6.95
C SER A 33 35.52 4.81 -7.09
N ARG A 34 35.38 5.59 -6.01
CA ARG A 34 34.69 6.90 -6.03
C ARG A 34 35.35 7.94 -6.94
N ARG A 35 36.68 7.92 -7.06
CA ARG A 35 37.40 8.85 -7.96
C ARG A 35 37.08 8.53 -9.42
N LEU A 36 37.14 7.25 -9.78
CA LEU A 36 36.83 6.79 -11.14
C LEU A 36 35.35 7.00 -11.48
N GLU A 37 34.47 6.78 -10.53
CA GLU A 37 33.04 7.06 -10.68
C GLU A 37 32.77 8.53 -11.00
N ARG A 38 33.34 9.46 -10.21
CA ARG A 38 33.20 10.91 -10.46
C ARG A 38 33.70 11.30 -11.85
N TRP A 39 34.80 10.70 -12.30
CA TRP A 39 35.30 10.93 -13.66
C TRP A 39 34.38 10.32 -14.72
N GLY A 40 33.83 9.12 -14.50
CA GLY A 40 32.86 8.52 -15.42
C GLY A 40 31.59 9.36 -15.56
N LEU A 41 31.09 9.89 -14.44
CA LEU A 41 29.89 10.73 -14.37
C LEU A 41 30.07 12.11 -15.01
N SER A 42 31.31 12.63 -15.15
CA SER A 42 31.53 13.92 -15.82
C SER A 42 31.16 13.88 -17.31
N GLY A 43 30.93 12.69 -17.88
CA GLY A 43 30.23 12.48 -19.16
C GLY A 43 31.03 12.79 -20.41
N ALA A 44 31.85 13.84 -20.40
CA ALA A 44 32.59 14.32 -21.56
C ALA A 44 34.10 14.09 -21.41
N GLY A 45 34.71 13.58 -22.48
CA GLY A 45 36.15 13.57 -22.67
C GLY A 45 36.86 12.22 -22.44
N PRO A 46 38.15 12.14 -22.80
CA PRO A 46 38.94 10.91 -22.74
C PRO A 46 39.05 10.32 -21.33
N LEU A 47 39.02 11.16 -20.30
CA LEU A 47 39.13 10.73 -18.90
C LEU A 47 37.89 9.95 -18.44
N ALA A 48 36.68 10.44 -18.71
CA ALA A 48 35.43 9.76 -18.37
C ALA A 48 35.33 8.39 -19.06
N SER A 49 35.67 8.37 -20.34
CA SER A 49 35.76 7.17 -21.18
C SER A 49 36.76 6.16 -20.61
N SER A 50 37.97 6.61 -20.27
CA SER A 50 39.04 5.76 -19.73
C SER A 50 38.71 5.21 -18.34
N ALA A 51 38.11 6.03 -17.46
CA ALA A 51 37.68 5.62 -16.13
C ALA A 51 36.59 4.54 -16.22
N THR A 52 35.59 4.74 -17.07
CA THR A 52 34.53 3.77 -17.31
C THR A 52 35.08 2.47 -17.90
N ALA A 53 36.01 2.56 -18.87
CA ALA A 53 36.66 1.38 -19.45
C ALA A 53 37.51 0.61 -18.43
N TRP A 54 38.13 1.30 -17.47
CA TRP A 54 38.86 0.66 -16.39
C TRP A 54 37.90 -0.10 -15.46
N LEU A 55 36.82 0.53 -15.01
CA LEU A 55 35.80 -0.12 -14.17
C LEU A 55 35.18 -1.33 -14.87
N ALA A 56 34.81 -1.18 -16.14
CA ALA A 56 34.29 -2.28 -16.96
C ALA A 56 35.27 -3.45 -17.08
N ARG A 57 36.57 -3.17 -17.27
CA ARG A 57 37.61 -4.21 -17.31
C ARG A 57 37.79 -4.90 -15.97
N GLU A 58 37.68 -4.18 -14.86
CA GLU A 58 37.80 -4.82 -13.55
C GLU A 58 36.60 -5.73 -13.25
N LEU A 59 35.37 -5.27 -13.56
CA LEU A 59 34.19 -6.12 -13.43
C LEU A 59 34.32 -7.39 -14.27
N THR A 60 34.73 -7.25 -15.54
CA THR A 60 34.80 -8.39 -16.49
C THR A 60 35.97 -9.34 -16.23
N ARG A 61 37.17 -8.83 -15.98
CA ARG A 61 38.37 -9.66 -15.84
C ARG A 61 38.59 -10.21 -14.44
N ARG A 62 38.17 -9.47 -13.42
CA ARG A 62 38.45 -9.82 -12.02
C ARG A 62 37.21 -10.14 -11.20
N ARG A 63 36.02 -10.09 -11.83
CA ARG A 63 34.73 -10.24 -11.16
C ARG A 63 34.62 -9.35 -9.92
N ALA A 64 35.21 -8.15 -9.97
CA ALA A 64 35.25 -7.25 -8.82
C ALA A 64 33.89 -6.59 -8.60
N THR A 65 32.97 -7.30 -7.96
CA THR A 65 31.59 -6.88 -7.65
C THR A 65 31.49 -5.49 -7.03
N SER A 66 32.50 -5.07 -6.27
CA SER A 66 32.60 -3.70 -5.69
C SER A 66 32.53 -2.55 -6.72
N VAL A 67 32.75 -2.82 -8.02
CA VAL A 67 32.62 -1.81 -9.08
C VAL A 67 31.25 -1.80 -9.77
N ALA A 68 30.35 -2.73 -9.45
CA ALA A 68 29.00 -2.79 -10.02
C ALA A 68 28.20 -1.52 -9.68
N GLY A 69 28.18 -1.09 -8.41
CA GLY A 69 27.51 0.14 -7.99
C GLY A 69 27.96 1.40 -8.76
N PRO A 70 29.26 1.70 -8.85
CA PRO A 70 29.78 2.76 -9.71
C PRO A 70 29.35 2.66 -11.17
N LEU A 71 29.37 1.46 -11.76
CA LEU A 71 28.96 1.25 -13.15
C LEU A 71 27.47 1.47 -13.35
N VAL A 72 26.62 1.05 -12.41
CA VAL A 72 25.17 1.33 -12.41
C VAL A 72 24.93 2.85 -12.38
N ARG A 73 25.62 3.58 -11.50
CA ARG A 73 25.50 5.05 -11.43
C ARG A 73 25.98 5.73 -12.72
N ILE A 74 27.09 5.29 -13.31
CA ILE A 74 27.57 5.83 -14.59
C ILE A 74 26.55 5.53 -15.70
N ALA A 75 26.02 4.30 -15.77
CA ALA A 75 25.04 3.91 -16.78
C ALA A 75 23.73 4.71 -16.67
N ALA A 76 23.28 5.03 -15.45
CA ALA A 76 22.06 5.79 -15.22
C ALA A 76 22.22 7.33 -15.35
N GLY A 77 23.42 7.85 -15.09
CA GLY A 77 23.64 9.29 -14.91
C GLY A 77 24.57 9.96 -15.93
N ALA A 78 25.47 9.23 -16.58
CA ALA A 78 26.41 9.82 -17.53
C ALA A 78 25.77 9.98 -18.93
N PRO A 79 26.04 11.07 -19.65
CA PRO A 79 25.67 11.18 -21.05
C PRO A 79 26.62 10.36 -21.95
N GLY A 80 26.13 9.97 -23.12
CA GLY A 80 26.95 9.54 -24.25
C GLY A 80 27.70 8.20 -24.07
N PRO A 81 28.92 8.07 -24.63
CA PRO A 81 29.63 6.78 -24.71
C PRO A 81 29.97 6.13 -23.37
N SER A 82 30.08 6.91 -22.29
CA SER A 82 30.38 6.38 -20.95
C SER A 82 29.22 5.54 -20.43
N ALA A 83 27.97 6.01 -20.52
CA ALA A 83 26.81 5.23 -20.13
C ALA A 83 26.66 3.96 -20.96
N GLY A 84 26.77 4.07 -22.29
CA GLY A 84 26.70 2.91 -23.19
C GLY A 84 27.77 1.85 -22.88
N ARG A 85 29.00 2.28 -22.57
CA ARG A 85 30.08 1.35 -22.18
C ARG A 85 29.84 0.71 -20.83
N ALA A 86 29.34 1.47 -19.84
CA ALA A 86 29.00 0.93 -18.54
C ALA A 86 27.88 -0.12 -18.66
N LEU A 87 26.82 0.19 -19.41
CA LEU A 87 25.71 -0.73 -19.65
C LEU A 87 26.17 -2.00 -20.38
N ALA A 88 26.98 -1.88 -21.44
CA ALA A 88 27.54 -3.05 -22.14
C ALA A 88 28.47 -3.90 -21.26
N ALA A 89 29.12 -3.31 -20.25
CA ALA A 89 29.92 -4.07 -19.29
C ALA A 89 29.03 -4.82 -18.29
N LEU A 90 27.98 -4.17 -17.78
CA LEU A 90 26.98 -4.79 -16.90
C LEU A 90 26.24 -5.92 -17.63
N ASP A 91 25.82 -5.69 -18.87
CA ASP A 91 25.11 -6.67 -19.70
C ASP A 91 25.92 -7.95 -19.94
N ARG A 92 27.19 -7.81 -20.33
CA ARG A 92 28.07 -8.98 -20.53
C ARG A 92 28.27 -9.80 -19.27
N MET A 93 28.30 -9.15 -18.11
CA MET A 93 28.50 -9.84 -16.82
C MET A 93 27.21 -10.39 -16.23
N SER A 94 26.07 -9.90 -16.69
CA SER A 94 24.74 -10.36 -16.30
C SER A 94 24.40 -11.76 -16.83
N ALA A 95 25.24 -12.32 -17.71
CA ALA A 95 25.15 -13.73 -18.11
C ALA A 95 25.60 -14.70 -17.00
N ASP A 96 26.39 -14.23 -16.02
CA ASP A 96 26.78 -15.01 -14.85
C ASP A 96 25.78 -14.74 -13.69
N PRO A 97 25.01 -15.74 -13.23
CA PRO A 97 24.00 -15.55 -12.18
C PRO A 97 24.54 -14.97 -10.86
N GLU A 98 25.78 -15.31 -10.47
CA GLU A 98 26.37 -14.79 -9.24
C GLU A 98 26.66 -13.29 -9.34
N VAL A 99 27.19 -12.86 -10.49
CA VAL A 99 27.50 -11.45 -10.72
C VAL A 99 26.23 -10.65 -10.98
N PHE A 100 25.24 -11.26 -11.64
CA PHE A 100 23.94 -10.65 -11.87
C PHE A 100 23.21 -10.30 -10.56
N GLY A 101 23.25 -11.19 -9.56
CA GLY A 101 22.63 -10.92 -8.26
C GLY A 101 23.18 -9.65 -7.60
N GLU A 102 24.50 -9.44 -7.64
CA GLU A 102 25.11 -8.20 -7.16
C GLU A 102 24.68 -6.99 -8.00
N ILE A 103 24.68 -7.11 -9.34
CA ILE A 103 24.27 -6.01 -10.22
C ILE A 103 22.83 -5.61 -9.92
N ALA A 104 21.92 -6.57 -9.79
CA ALA A 104 20.52 -6.34 -9.45
C ALA A 104 20.38 -5.70 -8.06
N PHE A 105 21.13 -6.17 -7.07
CA PHE A 105 21.17 -5.56 -5.75
C PHE A 105 21.65 -4.11 -5.79
N GLN A 106 22.69 -3.81 -6.56
CA GLN A 106 23.17 -2.44 -6.73
C GLN A 106 22.14 -1.57 -7.45
N CYS A 107 21.43 -2.09 -8.46
CA CYS A 107 20.30 -1.37 -9.06
C CYS A 107 19.25 -1.00 -8.01
N LEU A 108 18.87 -1.91 -7.11
CA LEU A 108 17.94 -1.63 -6.03
C LEU A 108 18.45 -0.59 -5.03
N LEU A 109 19.72 -0.68 -4.62
CA LEU A 109 20.29 0.29 -3.69
C LEU A 109 20.37 1.71 -4.28
N GLN A 110 20.53 1.82 -5.61
CA GLN A 110 20.63 3.11 -6.30
C GLN A 110 19.27 3.68 -6.73
N SER A 111 18.31 2.82 -7.01
CA SER A 111 16.91 3.21 -7.14
C SER A 111 16.37 3.47 -5.74
N GLY A 112 16.67 4.60 -5.10
CA GLY A 112 16.09 4.96 -3.79
C GLY A 112 14.56 4.79 -3.68
N GLY A 113 13.93 5.33 -2.63
CA GLY A 113 12.46 5.20 -2.48
C GLY A 113 11.70 5.51 -3.78
N PRO A 114 10.51 4.90 -3.99
CA PRO A 114 9.80 4.81 -5.29
C PRO A 114 9.47 6.13 -6.02
N HIS A 115 9.85 7.28 -5.44
CA HIS A 115 9.47 8.62 -5.90
C HIS A 115 10.65 9.53 -6.25
N SER A 116 11.89 9.05 -6.30
CA SER A 116 13.01 9.90 -6.76
C SER A 116 13.24 9.79 -8.26
N ASP A 117 13.50 10.92 -8.94
CA ASP A 117 13.91 10.97 -10.35
C ASP A 117 15.09 10.06 -10.66
N GLN A 118 16.00 9.93 -9.69
CA GLN A 118 17.14 9.02 -9.78
C GLN A 118 16.68 7.56 -9.89
N SER A 119 15.65 7.15 -9.15
CA SER A 119 15.10 5.79 -9.21
C SER A 119 14.46 5.50 -10.55
N ALA A 120 13.68 6.43 -11.08
CA ALA A 120 13.10 6.30 -12.40
C ALA A 120 14.18 6.12 -13.49
N ARG A 121 15.29 6.87 -13.40
CA ARG A 121 16.43 6.74 -14.34
C ARG A 121 17.16 5.42 -14.21
N VAL A 122 17.51 4.99 -12.99
CA VAL A 122 18.20 3.71 -12.77
C VAL A 122 17.34 2.55 -13.26
N TRP A 123 16.04 2.57 -12.95
CA TRP A 123 15.11 1.54 -13.43
C TRP A 123 15.00 1.49 -14.94
N SER A 124 14.65 2.62 -15.58
CA SER A 124 14.43 2.69 -17.03
C SER A 124 15.68 2.44 -17.86
N SER A 125 16.83 2.98 -17.43
CA SER A 125 18.04 3.02 -18.25
C SER A 125 18.99 1.85 -17.99
N VAL A 126 18.90 1.20 -16.82
CA VAL A 126 19.85 0.16 -16.41
C VAL A 126 19.15 -1.12 -16.01
N ALA A 127 18.29 -1.07 -14.98
CA ALA A 127 17.74 -2.28 -14.38
C ALA A 127 16.81 -3.03 -15.36
N ALA A 128 15.79 -2.36 -15.91
CA ALA A 128 14.84 -3.01 -16.81
C ALA A 128 15.51 -3.63 -18.06
N PRO A 129 16.39 -2.93 -18.81
CA PRO A 129 17.11 -3.56 -19.93
C PRO A 129 17.90 -4.82 -19.54
N LEU A 130 18.52 -4.83 -18.36
CA LEU A 130 19.33 -5.96 -17.90
C LEU A 130 18.46 -7.12 -17.40
N LEU A 131 17.42 -6.82 -16.62
CA LEU A 131 16.53 -7.81 -16.01
C LEU A 131 15.63 -8.49 -17.05
N LEU A 132 15.18 -7.74 -18.06
CA LEU A 132 14.26 -8.21 -19.11
C LEU A 132 14.99 -8.75 -20.34
N ALA A 133 16.33 -8.77 -20.33
CA ALA A 133 17.09 -9.36 -21.42
C ALA A 133 16.76 -10.87 -21.56
N PRO A 134 16.59 -11.38 -22.80
CA PRO A 134 16.30 -12.79 -23.03
C PRO A 134 17.36 -13.74 -22.48
N THR A 135 16.94 -14.92 -22.05
CA THR A 135 17.80 -16.04 -21.66
C THR A 135 17.43 -17.31 -22.42
N PRO A 136 18.30 -18.34 -22.42
CA PRO A 136 17.89 -19.67 -22.83
C PRO A 136 16.63 -20.13 -22.07
N PRO A 137 15.80 -21.02 -22.67
CA PRO A 137 14.61 -21.55 -22.03
C PRO A 137 14.90 -22.15 -20.65
N GLY A 138 14.11 -21.73 -19.67
CA GLY A 138 14.20 -22.17 -18.28
C GLY A 138 12.94 -22.91 -17.82
N ARG A 139 12.81 -23.10 -16.51
CA ARG A 139 11.63 -23.73 -15.90
C ARG A 139 10.39 -22.85 -16.02
N HIS A 140 10.58 -21.55 -15.83
CA HIS A 140 9.52 -20.55 -15.79
C HIS A 140 9.56 -19.64 -17.03
N VAL A 141 8.39 -19.07 -17.34
CA VAL A 141 8.19 -18.12 -18.43
C VAL A 141 7.90 -16.72 -17.86
N PRO A 142 8.15 -15.64 -18.64
CA PRO A 142 8.92 -15.60 -19.88
C PRO A 142 10.43 -15.83 -19.64
N HIS A 143 11.17 -16.27 -20.66
CA HIS A 143 12.59 -16.59 -20.52
C HIS A 143 13.48 -15.33 -20.53
N VAL A 144 13.53 -14.66 -19.39
CA VAL A 144 14.33 -13.45 -19.15
C VAL A 144 15.31 -13.64 -17.99
N ARG A 145 16.36 -12.82 -17.93
CA ARG A 145 17.42 -12.91 -16.92
C ARG A 145 16.91 -12.83 -15.49
N LEU A 146 15.89 -12.01 -15.22
CA LEU A 146 15.25 -11.96 -13.91
C LEU A 146 14.76 -13.35 -13.47
N ILE A 147 14.05 -14.06 -14.33
CA ILE A 147 13.51 -15.40 -14.01
C ILE A 147 14.64 -16.40 -13.84
N ALA A 148 15.62 -16.41 -14.74
CA ALA A 148 16.80 -17.28 -14.61
C ALA A 148 17.56 -17.04 -13.29
N PHE A 149 17.63 -15.79 -12.83
CA PHE A 149 18.25 -15.44 -11.54
C PHE A 149 17.44 -15.89 -10.33
N LEU A 150 16.11 -15.79 -10.39
CA LEU A 150 15.23 -16.28 -9.33
C LEU A 150 15.29 -17.82 -9.24
N ASP A 151 15.45 -18.50 -10.37
CA ASP A 151 15.63 -19.95 -10.49
C ASP A 151 17.00 -20.46 -10.01
N ALA A 152 18.02 -19.60 -9.99
CA ALA A 152 19.40 -19.99 -9.72
C ALA A 152 19.65 -20.37 -8.25
N GLY A 153 19.24 -21.58 -7.85
CA GLY A 153 19.76 -22.36 -6.71
C GLY A 153 19.78 -21.72 -5.31
N PRO A 154 20.31 -22.45 -4.29
CA PRO A 154 20.41 -22.00 -2.91
C PRO A 154 21.42 -20.85 -2.77
N GLU A 155 21.04 -19.92 -1.91
CA GLU A 155 21.58 -18.57 -1.89
C GLU A 155 22.97 -18.45 -1.25
N PRO A 156 23.80 -17.49 -1.69
CA PRO A 156 24.79 -16.91 -0.79
C PRO A 156 24.06 -16.26 0.40
N ALA A 157 24.59 -16.41 1.62
CA ALA A 157 23.95 -15.94 2.86
C ALA A 157 23.36 -14.51 2.72
N GLY A 158 22.02 -14.40 2.80
CA GLY A 158 21.28 -13.14 2.64
C GLY A 158 20.55 -12.94 1.29
N GLY A 159 20.59 -13.91 0.37
CA GLY A 159 20.01 -13.77 -0.98
C GLY A 159 18.48 -13.62 -1.03
N ARG A 160 17.74 -14.12 -0.05
CA ARG A 160 16.26 -14.21 -0.11
C ARG A 160 15.64 -12.85 -0.01
N ASP A 161 16.14 -12.10 0.94
CA ASP A 161 15.79 -10.71 1.15
C ASP A 161 16.10 -9.88 -0.11
N VAL A 162 17.20 -10.17 -0.81
CA VAL A 162 17.52 -9.48 -2.08
C VAL A 162 16.52 -9.83 -3.18
N ARG A 163 16.17 -11.11 -3.38
CA ARG A 163 15.20 -11.53 -4.40
C ARG A 163 13.81 -10.97 -4.12
N GLU A 164 13.33 -11.09 -2.89
CA GLU A 164 12.01 -10.59 -2.48
C GLU A 164 11.94 -9.06 -2.61
N ARG A 165 13.00 -8.34 -2.19
CA ARG A 165 13.09 -6.88 -2.41
C ARG A 165 13.17 -6.52 -3.89
N LEU A 166 13.92 -7.26 -4.70
CA LEU A 166 14.02 -7.02 -6.14
C LEU A 166 12.67 -7.10 -6.81
N VAL A 167 11.95 -8.19 -6.57
CA VAL A 167 10.64 -8.42 -7.15
C VAL A 167 9.63 -7.42 -6.61
N SER A 168 9.63 -7.14 -5.30
CA SER A 168 8.75 -6.13 -4.71
C SER A 168 9.00 -4.76 -5.32
N SER A 169 10.26 -4.35 -5.46
CA SER A 169 10.65 -3.10 -6.11
C SER A 169 10.31 -3.07 -7.59
N LEU A 170 10.33 -4.21 -8.28
CA LEU A 170 9.90 -4.30 -9.68
C LEU A 170 8.39 -4.09 -9.81
N VAL A 171 7.58 -4.77 -9.00
CA VAL A 171 6.12 -4.62 -8.99
C VAL A 171 5.70 -3.21 -8.57
N MET A 172 6.37 -2.64 -7.57
CA MET A 172 6.08 -1.30 -7.05
C MET A 172 6.66 -0.17 -7.92
N GLY A 173 7.78 -0.44 -8.60
CA GLY A 173 8.52 0.50 -9.43
C GLY A 173 8.09 0.49 -10.89
N ALA A 174 7.23 -0.45 -11.30
CA ALA A 174 6.53 -0.44 -12.58
C ALA A 174 5.48 0.69 -12.60
N SER A 175 5.94 1.92 -12.43
CA SER A 175 5.13 3.13 -12.56
C SER A 175 4.67 3.30 -14.00
N SER A 176 3.54 3.99 -14.14
CA SER A 176 2.87 4.23 -15.42
C SER A 176 3.73 4.97 -16.46
N ASP A 177 4.76 5.69 -16.04
CA ASP A 177 5.58 6.56 -16.90
C ASP A 177 6.91 5.91 -17.37
N SER A 178 7.11 4.62 -17.10
CA SER A 178 8.34 3.95 -17.55
C SER A 178 8.35 3.80 -19.08
N PRO A 179 9.46 4.13 -19.78
CA PRO A 179 9.58 3.85 -21.22
C PRO A 179 9.57 2.35 -21.55
N ARG A 180 9.63 1.49 -20.52
CA ARG A 180 9.52 0.03 -20.62
C ARG A 180 8.26 -0.50 -19.92
N ARG A 181 7.21 0.33 -19.85
CA ARG A 181 5.91 -0.05 -19.31
C ARG A 181 5.41 -1.34 -19.93
N GLU A 182 5.45 -1.43 -21.26
CA GLU A 182 4.96 -2.58 -22.03
C GLU A 182 5.76 -3.85 -21.72
N ASP A 183 7.10 -3.79 -21.73
CA ASP A 183 7.95 -4.95 -21.40
C ASP A 183 7.67 -5.49 -19.99
N LEU A 184 7.50 -4.59 -19.01
CA LEU A 184 7.19 -4.96 -17.62
C LEU A 184 5.78 -5.53 -17.49
N GLN A 185 4.81 -4.93 -18.19
CA GLN A 185 3.44 -5.43 -18.23
C GLN A 185 3.39 -6.82 -18.85
N ASP A 186 4.09 -7.06 -19.96
CA ASP A 186 4.18 -8.38 -20.60
C ASP A 186 4.80 -9.42 -19.66
N LEU A 187 5.93 -9.10 -19.01
CA LEU A 187 6.54 -9.96 -17.99
C LEU A 187 5.54 -10.31 -16.88
N LEU A 188 4.94 -9.30 -16.25
CA LEU A 188 4.05 -9.50 -15.11
C LEU A 188 2.74 -10.19 -15.50
N SER A 189 2.28 -10.04 -16.74
CA SER A 189 1.05 -10.67 -17.25
C SER A 189 1.26 -12.11 -17.74
N THR A 190 2.48 -12.52 -18.04
CA THR A 190 2.75 -13.86 -18.60
C THR A 190 3.48 -14.77 -17.63
N THR A 191 4.07 -14.22 -16.57
CA THR A 191 4.94 -15.04 -15.72
C THR A 191 4.21 -16.07 -14.87
N ASP A 192 4.82 -17.24 -14.72
CA ASP A 192 4.40 -18.30 -13.81
C ASP A 192 5.33 -18.45 -12.59
N HIS A 193 6.31 -17.55 -12.44
CA HIS A 193 7.32 -17.67 -11.39
C HIS A 193 6.72 -17.33 -10.00
N PRO A 194 6.81 -18.24 -9.00
CA PRO A 194 6.07 -18.11 -7.74
C PRO A 194 6.42 -16.84 -6.95
N LEU A 195 7.71 -16.47 -6.86
CA LEU A 195 8.11 -15.23 -6.16
C LEU A 195 7.51 -13.97 -6.79
N ILE A 196 7.36 -13.94 -8.13
CA ILE A 196 6.78 -12.79 -8.83
C ILE A 196 5.28 -12.75 -8.60
N LEU A 197 4.61 -13.91 -8.71
CA LEU A 197 3.18 -14.02 -8.41
C LEU A 197 2.85 -13.64 -6.97
N ASP A 198 3.65 -14.07 -6.00
CA ASP A 198 3.45 -13.72 -4.59
C ASP A 198 3.64 -12.22 -4.35
N ALA A 199 4.66 -11.60 -4.96
CA ALA A 199 4.86 -10.16 -4.88
C ALA A 199 3.75 -9.36 -5.60
N LEU A 200 3.23 -9.88 -6.70
CA LEU A 200 2.12 -9.28 -7.45
C LEU A 200 0.79 -9.39 -6.67
N ALA A 201 0.61 -10.45 -5.90
CA ALA A 201 -0.54 -10.64 -5.00
C ALA A 201 -0.45 -9.78 -3.72
N ALA A 202 0.75 -9.53 -3.19
CA ALA A 202 0.94 -8.92 -1.88
C ALA A 202 0.25 -7.55 -1.68
N PRO A 203 0.27 -6.61 -2.66
CA PRO A 203 -0.46 -5.34 -2.55
C PRO A 203 -1.97 -5.51 -2.28
N TRP A 204 -2.59 -6.54 -2.86
CA TRP A 204 -4.03 -6.76 -2.77
C TRP A 204 -4.50 -7.14 -1.36
N ARG A 205 -3.63 -7.76 -0.57
CA ARG A 205 -3.89 -8.20 0.80
C ARG A 205 -3.69 -7.11 1.85
N ARG A 206 -2.99 -6.02 1.49
CA ARG A 206 -2.63 -4.97 2.45
C ARG A 206 -3.79 -4.00 2.63
N PRO A 207 -4.28 -3.76 3.87
CA PRO A 207 -5.44 -2.90 4.12
C PRO A 207 -5.27 -1.45 3.68
N HIS A 208 -4.04 -0.95 3.65
CA HIS A 208 -3.72 0.46 3.40
C HIS A 208 -3.00 0.69 2.07
N PHE A 209 -2.92 -0.33 1.23
CA PHE A 209 -2.17 -0.25 -0.02
C PHE A 209 -3.03 -0.75 -1.17
N LEU A 210 -3.25 0.11 -2.16
CA LEU A 210 -3.83 -0.28 -3.43
C LEU A 210 -2.71 -0.55 -4.43
N PRO A 211 -2.80 -1.61 -5.25
CA PRO A 211 -1.83 -1.81 -6.32
C PRO A 211 -1.81 -0.61 -7.27
N ASP A 212 -0.63 -0.31 -7.81
CA ASP A 212 -0.49 0.61 -8.94
C ASP A 212 -1.34 0.12 -10.14
N PRO A 213 -1.93 1.01 -10.96
CA PRO A 213 -2.74 0.61 -12.12
C PRO A 213 -2.09 -0.43 -13.03
N LEU A 214 -0.78 -0.33 -13.30
CA LEU A 214 -0.07 -1.30 -14.13
C LEU A 214 0.01 -2.67 -13.45
N ALA A 215 0.39 -2.69 -12.18
CA ALA A 215 0.43 -3.92 -11.40
C ALA A 215 -0.98 -4.56 -11.30
N ALA A 216 -2.02 -3.73 -11.18
CA ALA A 216 -3.40 -4.18 -11.16
C ALA A 216 -3.83 -4.81 -12.49
N GLU A 217 -3.54 -4.16 -13.62
CA GLU A 217 -3.80 -4.66 -14.97
C GLU A 217 -3.06 -5.99 -15.22
N ALA A 218 -1.77 -6.03 -14.91
CA ALA A 218 -0.95 -7.22 -15.11
C ALA A 218 -1.41 -8.38 -14.22
N ALA A 219 -1.73 -8.10 -12.96
CA ALA A 219 -2.30 -9.09 -12.06
C ALA A 219 -3.59 -9.68 -12.63
N VAL A 220 -4.49 -8.86 -13.17
CA VAL A 220 -5.75 -9.32 -13.80
C VAL A 220 -5.49 -10.14 -15.06
N ALA A 221 -4.53 -9.73 -15.90
CA ALA A 221 -4.17 -10.43 -17.13
C ALA A 221 -3.46 -11.78 -16.88
N ASN A 222 -2.75 -11.93 -15.75
CA ASN A 222 -1.91 -13.10 -15.51
C ASN A 222 -2.70 -14.39 -15.20
N PRO A 223 -2.68 -15.43 -16.06
CA PRO A 223 -3.46 -16.66 -15.84
C PRO A 223 -2.94 -17.53 -14.69
N HIS A 224 -1.68 -17.37 -14.29
CA HIS A 224 -1.04 -18.10 -13.21
C HIS A 224 -1.25 -17.47 -11.84
N LEU A 225 -1.67 -16.20 -11.79
CA LEU A 225 -2.04 -15.53 -10.56
C LEU A 225 -3.46 -15.93 -10.12
N VAL A 226 -3.54 -16.97 -9.29
CA VAL A 226 -4.80 -17.47 -8.74
C VAL A 226 -5.01 -16.90 -7.33
N PRO A 227 -6.16 -16.28 -7.01
CA PRO A 227 -6.53 -15.95 -5.63
C PRO A 227 -6.55 -17.24 -4.79
N ARG A 228 -5.79 -17.30 -3.70
CA ARG A 228 -5.56 -18.56 -2.97
C ARG A 228 -6.45 -18.71 -1.73
N GLU A 229 -6.87 -17.59 -1.15
CA GLU A 229 -7.52 -17.56 0.16
C GLU A 229 -8.75 -16.65 0.14
N ARG A 230 -9.61 -16.81 1.15
CA ARG A 230 -10.76 -15.91 1.36
C ARG A 230 -10.32 -14.46 1.61
N ASP A 231 -9.09 -14.26 2.06
CA ASP A 231 -8.50 -12.94 2.31
C ASP A 231 -8.08 -12.22 1.01
N ASP A 232 -8.07 -12.90 -0.15
CA ASP A 232 -7.75 -12.34 -1.46
C ASP A 232 -8.96 -11.65 -2.12
N VAL A 233 -9.89 -11.09 -1.34
CA VAL A 233 -11.17 -10.52 -1.83
C VAL A 233 -11.01 -9.59 -3.04
N LEU A 234 -10.04 -8.67 -2.97
CA LEU A 234 -9.82 -7.73 -4.07
C LEU A 234 -9.39 -8.45 -5.35
N LEU A 235 -8.38 -9.31 -5.24
CA LEU A 235 -7.87 -10.06 -6.39
C LEU A 235 -8.93 -11.02 -6.96
N ALA A 236 -9.74 -11.64 -6.09
CA ALA A 236 -10.84 -12.51 -6.49
C ALA A 236 -11.86 -11.77 -7.35
N VAL A 237 -12.32 -10.59 -6.92
CA VAL A 237 -13.25 -9.76 -7.71
C VAL A 237 -12.60 -9.28 -9.00
N ALA A 238 -11.33 -8.85 -8.95
CA ALA A 238 -10.59 -8.43 -10.14
C ALA A 238 -10.55 -9.55 -11.20
N LYS A 239 -10.34 -10.78 -10.76
CA LYS A 239 -10.33 -12.02 -11.56
C LYS A 239 -11.72 -12.57 -11.90
N GLY A 240 -12.80 -11.95 -11.43
CA GLY A 240 -14.17 -12.43 -11.65
C GLY A 240 -14.52 -13.71 -10.90
N ARG A 241 -13.73 -14.10 -9.89
CA ARG A 241 -13.96 -15.25 -9.01
C ARG A 241 -14.82 -14.86 -7.81
N LEU A 242 -16.05 -14.43 -8.09
CA LEU A 242 -17.01 -13.99 -7.05
C LEU A 242 -17.42 -15.14 -6.11
N ASP A 243 -17.20 -16.40 -6.52
CA ASP A 243 -17.40 -17.60 -5.71
C ASP A 243 -16.48 -17.67 -4.47
N LEU A 244 -15.39 -16.89 -4.45
CA LEU A 244 -14.46 -16.83 -3.33
C LEU A 244 -14.79 -15.71 -2.33
N ILE A 245 -15.82 -14.91 -2.58
CA ILE A 245 -16.26 -13.84 -1.68
C ILE A 245 -17.00 -14.47 -0.51
N ASP A 246 -16.54 -14.16 0.70
CA ASP A 246 -17.17 -14.60 1.94
C ASP A 246 -18.05 -13.49 2.51
N ASP A 247 -19.36 -13.58 2.27
CA ASP A 247 -20.35 -12.62 2.78
C ASP A 247 -20.47 -12.64 4.32
N GLU A 248 -20.00 -13.71 4.98
CA GLU A 248 -19.99 -13.83 6.44
C GLU A 248 -18.75 -13.18 7.09
N HIS A 249 -17.81 -12.68 6.29
CA HIS A 249 -16.63 -12.00 6.79
C HIS A 249 -16.75 -10.48 6.62
N ALA A 250 -16.76 -9.73 7.73
CA ALA A 250 -16.87 -8.26 7.69
C ALA A 250 -15.76 -7.60 6.86
N GLY A 251 -14.53 -8.13 6.90
CA GLY A 251 -13.39 -7.61 6.15
C GLY A 251 -13.60 -7.61 4.63
N THR A 252 -14.53 -8.42 4.11
CA THR A 252 -14.95 -8.41 2.71
C THR A 252 -15.45 -7.04 2.28
N ALA A 253 -16.30 -6.41 3.10
CA ALA A 253 -16.83 -5.08 2.80
C ALA A 253 -15.74 -4.01 2.82
N ASP A 254 -14.86 -4.02 3.84
CA ASP A 254 -13.74 -3.08 3.92
C ASP A 254 -12.79 -3.22 2.71
N ALA A 255 -12.53 -4.46 2.25
CA ALA A 255 -11.76 -4.71 1.05
C ALA A 255 -12.48 -4.17 -0.21
N LEU A 256 -13.75 -4.50 -0.42
CA LEU A 256 -14.51 -4.05 -1.59
C LEU A 256 -14.63 -2.52 -1.67
N VAL A 257 -14.85 -1.84 -0.52
CA VAL A 257 -14.87 -0.38 -0.44
C VAL A 257 -13.52 0.20 -0.82
N ARG A 258 -12.42 -0.37 -0.29
CA ARG A 258 -11.06 0.05 -0.70
C ARG A 258 -10.86 -0.12 -2.21
N GLY A 259 -11.36 -1.21 -2.79
CA GLY A 259 -11.26 -1.50 -4.23
C GLY A 259 -11.91 -0.43 -5.13
N THR A 260 -12.93 0.29 -4.66
CA THR A 260 -13.55 1.38 -5.46
C THR A 260 -12.58 2.53 -5.74
N GLY A 261 -11.51 2.65 -4.95
CA GLY A 261 -10.42 3.60 -5.14
C GLY A 261 -9.46 3.26 -6.30
N LEU A 262 -9.55 2.06 -6.89
CA LEU A 262 -8.74 1.65 -8.06
C LEU A 262 -9.25 2.29 -9.36
N THR A 263 -9.15 3.61 -9.44
CA THR A 263 -9.53 4.39 -10.62
C THR A 263 -8.60 4.12 -11.81
N GLY A 264 -9.04 4.43 -13.03
CA GLY A 264 -8.25 4.25 -14.26
C GLY A 264 -8.20 2.83 -14.84
N THR A 265 -8.41 1.78 -14.01
CA THR A 265 -8.31 0.37 -14.45
C THR A 265 -9.65 -0.27 -14.86
N GLY A 266 -10.76 0.45 -14.68
CA GLY A 266 -12.11 -0.11 -14.80
C GLY A 266 -12.51 -1.09 -13.68
N LEU A 267 -11.59 -1.43 -12.77
CA LEU A 267 -11.85 -2.35 -11.67
C LEU A 267 -12.74 -1.73 -10.58
N ALA A 268 -12.63 -0.42 -10.33
CA ALA A 268 -13.49 0.30 -9.39
C ALA A 268 -14.98 -0.04 -9.56
N GLU A 269 -15.45 -0.12 -10.81
CA GLU A 269 -16.83 -0.44 -11.13
C GLU A 269 -17.20 -1.90 -10.81
N ARG A 270 -16.26 -2.83 -10.95
CA ARG A 270 -16.47 -4.23 -10.54
C ARG A 270 -16.64 -4.35 -9.03
N TYR A 271 -15.86 -3.60 -8.24
CA TYR A 271 -16.00 -3.57 -6.79
C TYR A 271 -17.32 -2.93 -6.36
N ARG A 272 -17.69 -1.80 -6.96
CA ARG A 272 -19.00 -1.15 -6.76
C ARG A 272 -20.17 -2.09 -7.02
N ARG A 273 -20.12 -2.86 -8.11
CA ARG A 273 -21.15 -3.86 -8.42
C ARG A 273 -21.16 -5.01 -7.41
N SER A 274 -19.99 -5.44 -6.96
CA SER A 274 -19.86 -6.52 -5.97
C SER A 274 -20.41 -6.10 -4.61
N LEU A 275 -20.16 -4.85 -4.17
CA LEU A 275 -20.76 -4.28 -2.95
C LEU A 275 -22.29 -4.36 -2.96
N ARG A 276 -22.93 -4.08 -4.10
CA ARG A 276 -24.39 -4.14 -4.29
C ARG A 276 -24.96 -5.55 -4.40
N ARG A 277 -24.11 -6.58 -4.47
CA ARG A 277 -24.51 -7.99 -4.65
C ARG A 277 -24.21 -8.87 -3.44
N LEU A 278 -23.65 -8.32 -2.36
CA LEU A 278 -23.39 -9.04 -1.11
C LEU A 278 -24.68 -9.70 -0.59
N GLY A 279 -24.59 -10.98 -0.23
CA GLY A 279 -25.63 -11.72 0.47
C GLY A 279 -25.87 -11.19 1.89
N PRO A 280 -26.91 -11.71 2.58
CA PRO A 280 -27.04 -11.50 4.03
C PRO A 280 -25.79 -12.06 4.73
N GLY A 281 -25.27 -11.34 5.73
CA GLY A 281 -24.07 -11.75 6.44
C GLY A 281 -23.31 -10.57 7.04
N ALA A 282 -22.19 -10.85 7.71
CA ALA A 282 -21.39 -9.82 8.37
C ALA A 282 -20.82 -8.76 7.41
N ALA A 283 -20.54 -9.11 6.15
CA ALA A 283 -20.07 -8.14 5.15
C ALA A 283 -21.15 -7.09 4.85
N ARG A 284 -22.41 -7.49 4.70
CA ARG A 284 -23.53 -6.57 4.47
C ARG A 284 -23.75 -5.66 5.68
N GLU A 285 -23.75 -6.21 6.89
CA GLU A 285 -23.83 -5.43 8.12
C GLU A 285 -22.71 -4.39 8.18
N ARG A 286 -21.49 -4.80 7.79
CA ARG A 286 -20.33 -3.91 7.72
C ARG A 286 -20.51 -2.76 6.72
N VAL A 287 -21.12 -3.01 5.55
CA VAL A 287 -21.48 -1.93 4.60
C VAL A 287 -22.43 -0.92 5.25
N CYS A 288 -23.46 -1.38 5.94
CA CYS A 288 -24.41 -0.51 6.65
C CYS A 288 -23.72 0.31 7.76
N GLU A 289 -22.76 -0.26 8.48
CA GLU A 289 -21.96 0.45 9.48
C GLU A 289 -21.07 1.52 8.87
N LEU A 290 -20.39 1.20 7.75
CA LEU A 290 -19.53 2.14 7.02
C LEU A 290 -20.33 3.31 6.44
N ALA A 291 -21.51 3.04 5.88
CA ALA A 291 -22.41 4.07 5.34
C ALA A 291 -22.85 5.09 6.40
N GLN A 292 -22.91 4.70 7.68
CA GLN A 292 -23.24 5.59 8.79
C GLN A 292 -22.07 6.48 9.25
N ARG A 293 -20.83 6.21 8.82
CA ARG A 293 -19.61 6.95 9.20
C ARG A 293 -19.35 8.17 8.31
N ARG A 294 -20.28 9.12 8.31
CA ARG A 294 -20.24 10.33 7.44
C ARG A 294 -18.95 11.16 7.48
N SER A 295 -18.21 11.11 8.60
CA SER A 295 -16.97 11.88 8.78
C SER A 295 -15.78 11.34 7.98
N TYR A 296 -15.88 10.16 7.37
CA TYR A 296 -14.80 9.59 6.56
C TYR A 296 -15.06 9.80 5.06
N PRO A 297 -14.04 10.16 4.26
CA PRO A 297 -14.19 10.32 2.80
C PRO A 297 -14.77 9.07 2.12
N ASP A 298 -14.48 7.89 2.67
CA ASP A 298 -14.82 6.60 2.08
C ASP A 298 -16.28 6.17 2.30
N HIS A 299 -17.12 6.98 2.98
CA HIS A 299 -18.51 6.60 3.27
C HIS A 299 -19.45 6.66 2.05
N VAL A 300 -19.08 7.38 1.00
CA VAL A 300 -19.94 7.64 -0.17
C VAL A 300 -20.29 6.34 -0.89
N GLU A 301 -19.31 5.47 -1.13
CA GLU A 301 -19.49 4.21 -1.85
C GLU A 301 -20.29 3.16 -1.05
N PRO A 302 -20.02 2.91 0.25
CA PRO A 302 -20.89 2.12 1.11
C PRO A 302 -22.33 2.63 1.17
N LEU A 303 -22.51 3.95 1.28
CA LEU A 303 -23.84 4.57 1.35
C LEU A 303 -24.63 4.32 0.07
N ALA A 304 -24.03 4.61 -1.09
CA ALA A 304 -24.64 4.34 -2.39
C ALA A 304 -24.98 2.85 -2.54
N ALA A 305 -24.06 1.95 -2.20
CA ALA A 305 -24.30 0.52 -2.28
C ALA A 305 -25.45 0.05 -1.38
N ALA A 306 -25.52 0.55 -0.13
CA ALA A 306 -26.57 0.19 0.81
C ALA A 306 -27.95 0.69 0.37
N ILE A 307 -28.04 1.91 -0.16
CA ILE A 307 -29.29 2.46 -0.71
C ILE A 307 -29.72 1.67 -1.95
N ASP A 308 -28.83 1.54 -2.93
CA ASP A 308 -29.13 0.91 -4.22
C ASP A 308 -29.56 -0.57 -4.08
N ALA A 309 -28.94 -1.30 -3.15
CA ALA A 309 -29.24 -2.71 -2.90
C ALA A 309 -30.30 -2.92 -1.80
N GLY A 310 -30.83 -1.83 -1.22
CA GLY A 310 -31.83 -1.88 -0.17
C GLY A 310 -31.35 -2.53 1.14
N TYR A 311 -30.04 -2.50 1.42
CA TYR A 311 -29.48 -3.06 2.64
C TYR A 311 -29.98 -2.31 3.86
N LEU A 312 -30.22 -3.08 4.92
CA LEU A 312 -30.59 -2.59 6.22
C LEU A 312 -29.82 -3.39 7.28
N PRO A 313 -29.42 -2.75 8.38
CA PRO A 313 -28.95 -3.47 9.55
C PRO A 313 -29.97 -4.52 10.02
N ALA A 314 -29.47 -5.67 10.46
CA ALA A 314 -30.29 -6.73 11.08
C ALA A 314 -30.90 -6.27 12.40
N ASP A 315 -30.13 -5.53 13.21
CA ASP A 315 -30.59 -4.93 14.46
C ASP A 315 -31.58 -3.78 14.18
N GLU A 316 -32.75 -3.84 14.82
CA GLU A 316 -33.84 -2.89 14.60
C GLU A 316 -33.48 -1.46 15.01
N ARG A 317 -32.76 -1.28 16.11
CA ARG A 317 -32.35 0.04 16.60
C ARG A 317 -31.33 0.65 15.64
N LYS A 318 -30.33 -0.13 15.22
CA LYS A 318 -29.39 0.30 14.17
C LYS A 318 -30.10 0.61 12.86
N ARG A 319 -31.15 -0.12 12.50
CA ARG A 319 -31.94 0.10 11.28
C ARG A 319 -32.65 1.45 11.29
N VAL A 320 -33.32 1.80 12.39
CA VAL A 320 -33.98 3.12 12.54
C VAL A 320 -32.96 4.24 12.39
N LEU A 321 -31.83 4.15 13.11
CA LEU A 321 -30.76 5.13 13.02
C LEU A 321 -30.17 5.22 11.59
N PHE A 322 -29.96 4.08 10.94
CA PHE A 322 -29.47 4.00 9.57
C PHE A 322 -30.42 4.68 8.59
N LEU A 323 -31.72 4.36 8.63
CA LEU A 323 -32.73 4.96 7.75
C LEU A 323 -32.79 6.47 7.92
N TYR A 324 -32.73 6.95 9.17
CA TYR A 324 -32.70 8.37 9.48
C TYR A 324 -31.43 9.05 8.93
N ARG A 325 -30.24 8.50 9.23
CA ARG A 325 -28.94 9.06 8.78
C ARG A 325 -28.76 9.05 7.27
N THR A 326 -29.35 8.07 6.60
CA THR A 326 -29.33 7.93 5.13
C THR A 326 -30.51 8.61 4.45
N GLU A 327 -31.35 9.33 5.20
CA GLU A 327 -32.44 10.17 4.70
C GLU A 327 -33.52 9.38 3.93
N GLN A 328 -33.67 8.10 4.25
CA GLN A 328 -34.72 7.25 3.69
C GLN A 328 -36.03 7.47 4.47
N TRP A 329 -36.55 8.70 4.40
CA TRP A 329 -37.58 9.23 5.29
C TRP A 329 -38.85 8.40 5.35
N GLU A 330 -39.40 7.98 4.21
CA GLU A 330 -40.64 7.16 4.17
C GLU A 330 -40.46 5.82 4.90
N ARG A 331 -39.31 5.18 4.74
CA ARG A 331 -38.99 3.92 5.42
C ARG A 331 -38.72 4.14 6.90
N TYR A 332 -38.09 5.25 7.26
CA TYR A 332 -37.88 5.65 8.65
C TYR A 332 -39.22 5.87 9.37
N GLU A 333 -40.14 6.64 8.78
CA GLU A 333 -41.46 6.90 9.37
C GLU A 333 -42.31 5.64 9.53
N SER A 334 -42.17 4.69 8.60
CA SER A 334 -42.82 3.39 8.75
C SER A 334 -42.21 2.53 9.87
N ALA A 335 -40.92 2.69 10.16
CA ALA A 335 -40.21 1.89 11.16
C ALA A 335 -40.28 2.51 12.57
N ASP A 336 -40.36 3.83 12.67
CA ASP A 336 -40.38 4.60 13.92
C ASP A 336 -41.36 5.79 13.80
N PRO A 337 -42.68 5.53 13.71
CA PRO A 337 -43.69 6.56 13.38
C PRO A 337 -43.82 7.66 14.44
N ASP A 338 -43.48 7.37 15.69
CA ASP A 338 -43.50 8.31 16.81
C ASP A 338 -42.11 8.85 17.18
N GLY A 339 -41.04 8.32 16.57
CA GLY A 339 -39.66 8.70 16.84
C GLY A 339 -39.11 8.16 18.17
N GLN A 340 -39.82 7.22 18.82
CA GLN A 340 -39.45 6.73 20.14
C GLN A 340 -38.13 5.94 20.09
N LEU A 341 -37.93 5.10 19.06
CA LEU A 341 -36.72 4.29 18.96
C LEU A 341 -35.48 5.16 18.72
N LEU A 342 -35.57 6.17 17.85
CA LEU A 342 -34.48 7.11 17.60
C LEU A 342 -34.11 7.88 18.88
N TYR A 343 -35.11 8.29 19.67
CA TYR A 343 -34.88 8.94 20.96
C TYR A 343 -34.20 8.03 21.98
N GLU A 344 -34.62 6.77 22.09
CA GLU A 344 -33.99 5.80 22.99
C GLU A 344 -32.51 5.57 22.65
N ILE A 345 -32.19 5.50 21.35
CA ILE A 345 -30.81 5.41 20.85
C ILE A 345 -30.00 6.65 21.23
N TRP A 346 -30.57 7.85 21.04
CA TRP A 346 -29.94 9.10 21.46
C TRP A 346 -29.75 9.17 22.98
N LEU A 347 -30.70 8.72 23.78
CA LEU A 347 -30.57 8.73 25.24
C LEU A 347 -29.48 7.78 25.71
N GLU A 348 -29.38 6.60 25.09
CA GLU A 348 -28.33 5.64 25.35
C GLU A 348 -26.95 6.15 24.93
N SER A 349 -26.85 6.86 23.79
CA SER A 349 -25.58 7.46 23.37
C SER A 349 -25.03 8.47 24.36
N HIS A 350 -25.90 9.18 25.08
CA HIS A 350 -25.50 10.12 26.12
C HIS A 350 -25.06 9.44 27.42
N ARG A 351 -25.47 8.19 27.63
CA ARG A 351 -25.07 7.38 28.80
C ARG A 351 -23.83 6.55 28.51
N SER A 352 -23.66 6.15 27.26
CA SER A 352 -22.51 5.40 26.78
C SER A 352 -21.33 6.33 26.50
N HIS A 353 -20.11 5.90 26.84
CA HIS A 353 -18.88 6.54 26.37
C HIS A 353 -18.48 6.02 24.97
N ASP A 354 -19.43 5.47 24.22
CA ASP A 354 -19.18 5.01 22.86
C ASP A 354 -18.99 6.22 21.94
N TRP A 355 -17.73 6.44 21.57
CA TRP A 355 -17.30 7.53 20.72
C TRP A 355 -18.00 7.55 19.37
N TYR A 356 -18.51 6.41 18.90
CA TYR A 356 -19.29 6.33 17.66
C TYR A 356 -20.56 7.19 17.71
N LEU A 357 -21.10 7.41 18.91
CA LEU A 357 -22.33 8.16 19.12
C LEU A 357 -22.07 9.59 19.67
N HIS A 358 -20.81 10.01 19.83
CA HIS A 358 -20.49 11.28 20.50
C HIS A 358 -20.96 12.56 19.80
N ASN A 359 -21.40 12.50 18.54
CA ASN A 359 -22.04 13.64 17.86
C ASN A 359 -23.41 13.25 17.30
N LEU A 360 -24.07 12.27 17.91
CA LEU A 360 -25.34 11.77 17.38
C LEU A 360 -26.41 12.88 17.34
N SER A 361 -26.42 13.78 18.33
CA SER A 361 -27.33 14.93 18.34
C SER A 361 -27.13 15.80 17.09
N ASP A 362 -25.90 16.26 16.84
CA ASP A 362 -25.58 17.11 15.68
C ASP A 362 -25.94 16.43 14.36
N VAL A 363 -25.66 15.13 14.24
CA VAL A 363 -25.99 14.36 13.03
C VAL A 363 -27.51 14.26 12.84
N ILE A 364 -28.27 14.05 13.91
CA ILE A 364 -29.73 13.96 13.87
C ILE A 364 -30.35 15.30 13.47
N SER A 365 -29.93 16.38 14.15
CA SER A 365 -30.38 17.74 13.90
C SER A 365 -30.04 18.19 12.47
N GLU A 366 -28.83 17.89 12.00
CA GLU A 366 -28.37 18.25 10.66
C GLU A 366 -29.14 17.51 9.56
N ALA A 367 -29.49 16.23 9.78
CA ALA A 367 -30.32 15.48 8.84
C ALA A 367 -31.76 16.00 8.81
N ALA A 368 -32.38 16.28 9.96
CA ALA A 368 -33.70 16.91 10.02
C ALA A 368 -33.70 18.26 9.28
N ARG A 369 -32.73 19.12 9.60
CA ARG A 369 -32.59 20.46 9.02
C ARG A 369 -32.47 20.42 7.50
N ARG A 370 -31.63 19.54 6.94
CA ARG A 370 -31.47 19.42 5.48
C ARG A 370 -32.73 18.93 4.78
N ALA A 371 -33.53 18.10 5.45
CA ALA A 371 -34.82 17.65 4.93
C ALA A 371 -35.97 18.64 5.16
N GLY A 372 -35.73 19.79 5.80
CA GLY A 372 -36.79 20.74 6.16
C GLY A 372 -37.77 20.17 7.19
N ARG A 373 -37.31 19.24 8.03
CA ARG A 373 -38.10 18.56 9.07
C ARG A 373 -37.81 19.17 10.43
N ALA A 374 -38.79 19.06 11.34
CA ALA A 374 -38.57 19.36 12.75
C ALA A 374 -37.52 18.39 13.33
N ASP A 375 -36.65 18.89 14.20
CA ASP A 375 -35.72 18.03 14.90
C ASP A 375 -36.51 17.09 15.82
N PRO A 376 -36.40 15.75 15.66
CA PRO A 376 -37.12 14.82 16.53
C PRO A 376 -36.73 14.99 18.00
N LEU A 377 -35.53 15.50 18.29
CA LEU A 377 -35.05 15.73 19.64
C LEU A 377 -35.69 16.96 20.31
N ASP A 378 -36.12 17.97 19.54
CA ASP A 378 -36.74 19.18 20.10
C ASP A 378 -38.02 18.86 20.87
N ARG A 379 -38.83 17.93 20.35
CA ARG A 379 -40.06 17.48 21.01
C ARG A 379 -39.76 16.87 22.38
N TYR A 380 -38.70 16.08 22.48
CA TYR A 380 -38.31 15.46 23.73
C TYR A 380 -37.67 16.45 24.70
N LEU A 381 -36.79 17.33 24.21
CA LEU A 381 -36.19 18.39 25.01
C LEU A 381 -37.26 19.34 25.59
N ALA A 382 -38.34 19.59 24.84
CA ALA A 382 -39.48 20.35 25.32
C ALA A 382 -40.31 19.62 26.41
N THR A 383 -40.33 18.27 26.39
CA THR A 383 -41.03 17.46 27.41
C THR A 383 -40.19 17.12 28.64
N ARG A 384 -38.88 17.41 28.63
CA ARG A 384 -38.09 17.28 29.86
C ARG A 384 -38.73 18.21 30.88
N PRO A 385 -39.12 17.72 32.08
CA PRO A 385 -39.44 18.63 33.16
C PRO A 385 -38.22 19.52 33.27
N VAL A 386 -38.43 20.83 33.13
CA VAL A 386 -37.41 21.83 33.47
C VAL A 386 -36.94 21.35 34.82
N ARG A 387 -35.71 20.81 34.89
CA ARG A 387 -35.09 20.54 36.19
C ARG A 387 -35.29 21.87 36.87
N ASP A 388 -36.08 21.90 37.94
CA ASP A 388 -36.17 23.05 38.81
C ASP A 388 -34.71 23.37 39.08
N THR A 389 -34.20 24.34 38.33
CA THR A 389 -32.92 24.94 38.59
C THR A 389 -33.24 25.61 39.88
N ASP A 390 -32.96 24.89 40.97
CA ASP A 390 -33.10 25.37 42.32
C ASP A 390 -32.71 26.84 42.28
N PRO A 391 -33.66 27.77 42.43
CA PRO A 391 -33.36 29.19 42.30
C PRO A 391 -32.31 29.62 43.34
N ASP A 392 -32.10 28.78 44.36
CA ASP A 392 -31.09 28.91 45.42
C ASP A 392 -29.89 27.95 45.29
N GLY A 393 -29.85 27.13 44.23
CA GLY A 393 -28.69 26.30 43.91
C GLY A 393 -27.47 27.18 43.63
N PRO A 394 -26.30 26.92 44.24
CA PRO A 394 -25.13 27.77 44.11
C PRO A 394 -24.81 27.96 42.63
N ARG A 395 -24.94 29.21 42.15
CA ARG A 395 -24.64 29.59 40.76
C ARG A 395 -23.30 28.96 40.39
N PRO A 396 -23.22 28.13 39.32
CA PRO A 396 -21.93 27.61 38.87
C PRO A 396 -21.02 28.82 38.67
N ALA A 397 -19.90 28.81 39.38
CA ALA A 397 -18.94 29.90 39.35
C ALA A 397 -18.68 30.25 37.89
N ARG A 398 -19.07 31.46 37.49
CA ARG A 398 -18.79 31.98 36.15
C ARG A 398 -17.32 31.70 35.90
N HIS A 399 -17.02 30.80 34.96
CA HIS A 399 -15.67 30.66 34.42
C HIS A 399 -15.26 32.08 34.01
N ARG A 400 -14.35 32.67 34.80
CA ARG A 400 -13.67 33.88 34.38
C ARG A 400 -13.07 33.57 33.01
N PRO A 401 -13.17 34.49 32.03
CA PRO A 401 -12.42 34.33 30.80
C PRO A 401 -10.96 34.15 31.20
N ILE A 402 -10.42 32.97 30.89
CA ILE A 402 -8.97 32.76 30.94
C ILE A 402 -8.41 33.82 30.00
N GLY A 403 -7.67 34.77 30.59
CA GLY A 403 -7.07 35.87 29.87
C GLY A 403 -6.36 35.37 28.63
N GLY A 404 -6.59 36.05 27.51
CA GLY A 404 -5.99 35.75 26.24
C GLY A 404 -4.47 35.63 26.39
N ILE A 405 -3.97 34.42 26.10
CA ILE A 405 -2.59 34.26 25.67
C ILE A 405 -2.56 34.81 24.24
N SER A 406 -2.24 36.10 24.13
CA SER A 406 -1.83 36.72 22.88
C SER A 406 -0.52 36.06 22.45
N GLY A 407 -0.63 34.97 21.69
CA GLY A 407 0.48 34.37 20.97
C GLY A 407 0.80 35.25 19.77
N ALA A 408 1.81 36.11 19.93
CA ALA A 408 2.47 36.79 18.83
C ALA A 408 3.05 35.73 17.87
N TRP A 409 2.37 35.51 16.74
CA TRP A 409 2.97 34.85 15.60
C TRP A 409 3.89 35.86 14.93
N GLY A 410 5.18 35.66 15.19
CA GLY A 410 6.26 36.38 14.52
C GLY A 410 6.21 36.09 13.02
N ASP A 411 5.84 37.12 12.28
CA ASP A 411 6.04 37.24 10.85
C ASP A 411 7.55 37.20 10.57
N SER A 412 8.03 36.10 9.98
CA SER A 412 9.41 35.99 9.48
C SER A 412 9.36 35.82 7.97
N GLY A 413 9.08 36.94 7.30
CA GLY A 413 9.37 37.11 5.89
C GLY A 413 10.88 37.11 5.66
N SER A 414 11.41 36.03 5.08
CA SER A 414 12.72 36.03 4.45
C SER A 414 12.58 36.47 2.99
N VAL A 415 12.89 37.74 2.74
CA VAL A 415 13.21 38.26 1.41
C VAL A 415 14.67 37.90 1.11
N HIS A 416 14.90 37.12 0.05
CA HIS A 416 16.21 37.04 -0.60
C HIS A 416 16.14 37.78 -1.93
N THR A 417 16.81 38.91 -1.98
CA THR A 417 17.49 39.45 -3.17
C THR A 417 18.80 38.74 -3.40
#